data_AF-A0A0S3QUR2-F1
#
_entry.id   AF-A0A0S3QUR2-F1
#
_cell.length_a   1.000
_cell.length_b   1.000
_cell.length_c   1.000
_cell.angle_alpha   90.00
_cell.angle_beta   90.00
_cell.angle_gamma   90.00
#
_symmetry.space_group_name_H-M   'P 1'
#
loop_
_entity.id
_entity.type
_entity.pdbx_description
1 polymer ?
#
loop_
_entity_poly.entity_id
_entity_poly.type
_entity_poly.pdbx_seq_one_letter_code
_entity_poly.pdbx_strand_id
1 'polypeptide(L)'
;MPVLDTLSIYERLKKANLPDEAAREIAEVLNDAVEQRLFTKEYFDLKLKELESKMLEIKAELEGKIKETEARLIKWVVGVVLSVATVQTAIMALLMKLK
;
A
#
# COMPACT_ATOMS: atom_id res chain seq x y z
N MET A 1 21.02 17.46 -5.60
CA MET A 1 20.96 16.35 -6.58
C MET A 1 22.05 16.61 -7.59
N PRO A 2 22.83 15.60 -8.04
CA PRO A 2 23.80 15.84 -9.11
C PRO A 2 23.01 16.16 -10.39
N VAL A 3 23.11 17.41 -10.84
CA VAL A 3 22.68 17.79 -12.19
C VAL A 3 23.60 17.06 -13.15
N LEU A 4 23.05 16.46 -14.20
CA LEU A 4 23.87 15.78 -15.19
C LEU A 4 24.78 16.83 -15.85
N ASP A 5 26.09 16.69 -15.68
CA ASP A 5 27.05 17.63 -16.22
C ASP A 5 27.29 17.32 -17.69
N THR A 6 26.42 17.86 -18.55
CA THR A 6 26.49 17.75 -20.02
C THR A 6 27.80 18.25 -20.59
N LEU A 7 28.43 19.25 -19.96
CA LEU A 7 29.74 19.75 -20.36
C LEU A 7 30.82 18.69 -20.14
N SER A 8 30.81 18.01 -18.98
CA SER A 8 31.74 16.91 -18.72
C SER A 8 31.59 15.74 -19.71
N ILE A 9 30.35 15.45 -20.14
CA ILE A 9 30.06 14.38 -21.10
C ILE A 9 30.57 14.77 -22.49
N TYR A 10 30.26 15.99 -22.94
CA TYR A 10 30.76 16.55 -24.19
C TYR A 10 32.30 16.53 -24.23
N GLU A 11 32.97 16.98 -23.17
CA GLU A 11 34.44 16.97 -23.11
C GLU A 11 35.02 15.54 -23.20
N ARG A 12 34.38 14.57 -22.55
CA ARG A 12 34.80 13.16 -22.63
C ARG A 12 34.61 12.58 -24.03
N LEU A 13 33.53 12.93 -24.71
CA LEU A 13 33.27 12.52 -26.09
C LEU A 13 34.27 13.14 -27.06
N LYS A 14 34.62 14.42 -26.88
CA LYS A 14 35.70 15.10 -27.63
C LYS A 14 37.06 14.43 -27.40
N LYS A 15 37.39 14.06 -26.14
CA LYS A 15 38.62 13.31 -25.81
C LYS A 15 38.64 11.91 -26.43
N ALA A 16 37.48 11.31 -26.69
CA ALA A 16 37.34 10.06 -27.42
C ALA A 16 37.37 10.24 -28.96
N ASN A 17 37.77 11.43 -29.44
CA ASN A 17 37.93 11.75 -30.85
C ASN A 17 36.60 11.81 -31.65
N LEU A 18 35.46 12.05 -30.98
CA LEU A 18 34.22 12.33 -31.69
C LEU A 18 34.21 13.73 -32.33
N PRO A 19 33.56 13.88 -33.51
CA PRO A 19 33.25 15.18 -34.09
C PRO A 19 32.48 16.08 -33.12
N ASP A 20 32.68 17.39 -33.24
CA ASP A 20 32.10 18.39 -32.34
C ASP A 20 30.56 18.31 -32.25
N GLU A 21 29.93 18.29 -33.43
CA GLU A 21 28.48 18.23 -33.58
C GLU A 21 27.92 16.91 -33.01
N ALA A 22 28.60 15.79 -33.24
CA ALA A 22 28.18 14.50 -32.70
C ALA A 22 28.30 14.44 -31.18
N ALA A 23 29.39 14.98 -30.60
CA ALA A 23 29.58 15.03 -29.16
C ALA A 23 28.52 15.89 -28.47
N ARG A 24 28.11 16.99 -29.10
CA ARG A 24 27.06 17.89 -28.59
C ARG A 24 25.68 17.25 -28.64
N GLU A 25 25.29 16.70 -29.79
CA GLU A 25 24.01 16.00 -29.96
C GLU A 25 23.85 14.85 -28.96
N ILE A 26 24.89 14.03 -28.77
CA ILE A 26 24.84 12.93 -27.81
C ILE A 26 24.67 13.45 -26.37
N ALA A 27 25.34 14.54 -26.00
CA ALA A 27 25.22 15.14 -24.67
C ALA A 27 23.82 15.75 -24.45
N GLU A 28 23.25 16.42 -25.45
CA GLU A 28 21.90 16.99 -25.39
C GLU A 28 20.83 15.88 -25.31
N VAL A 29 20.90 14.84 -26.15
CA VAL A 29 19.96 13.70 -26.11
C VAL A 29 20.02 12.96 -24.77
N LEU A 30 21.22 12.80 -24.19
CA LEU A 30 21.39 12.20 -22.87
C LEU A 30 20.77 13.06 -21.76
N ASN A 31 20.91 14.39 -21.84
CA ASN A 31 20.28 15.31 -20.89
C ASN A 31 18.76 15.20 -20.94
N ASP A 32 18.20 15.26 -22.15
CA ASP A 32 16.75 15.18 -22.36
C ASP A 32 16.19 13.84 -21.88
N ALA A 33 16.86 12.74 -22.20
CA ALA A 33 16.45 11.41 -21.77
C ALA A 33 16.49 11.23 -20.25
N VAL A 34 17.41 11.92 -19.57
CA VAL A 34 17.56 11.88 -18.11
C VAL A 34 16.55 12.81 -17.44
N GLU A 35 16.40 14.05 -17.90
CA GLU A 35 15.40 14.99 -17.39
C GLU A 35 13.97 14.42 -17.48
N GLN A 36 13.64 13.72 -18.57
CA GLN A 36 12.32 13.09 -18.74
C GLN A 36 12.07 11.89 -17.81
N ARG A 37 13.12 11.26 -17.26
CA ARG A 37 13.02 10.02 -16.46
C ARG A 37 13.38 10.19 -14.99
N LEU A 38 13.95 11.31 -14.60
CA LEU A 38 14.33 11.56 -13.21
C LEU A 38 13.12 12.05 -12.41
N PHE A 39 12.60 11.18 -11.55
CA PHE A 39 11.76 11.61 -10.44
C PHE A 39 12.63 12.35 -9.42
N THR A 40 12.16 13.52 -8.97
CA THR A 40 12.84 14.28 -7.92
C THR A 40 12.77 13.52 -6.59
N LYS A 41 13.73 13.76 -5.69
CA LYS A 41 13.67 13.19 -4.33
C LYS A 41 12.35 13.58 -3.65
N GLU A 42 11.90 14.81 -3.86
CA GLU A 42 10.64 15.31 -3.33
C GLU A 42 9.42 14.55 -3.87
N TYR A 43 9.40 14.16 -5.15
CA TYR A 43 8.37 13.28 -5.70
C TYR A 43 8.36 11.91 -5.00
N PHE A 44 9.54 11.32 -4.77
CA PHE A 44 9.65 10.07 -4.02
C PHE A 44 9.17 10.21 -2.57
N ASP A 45 9.57 11.28 -1.88
CA ASP A 45 9.16 11.56 -0.50
C ASP A 45 7.63 11.74 -0.41
N LEU A 46 7.02 12.41 -1.40
CA LEU A 46 5.56 12.52 -1.52
C LEU A 46 4.89 11.16 -1.72
N LYS A 47 5.43 10.32 -2.60
CA LYS A 47 4.89 8.98 -2.86
C LYS A 47 5.05 8.04 -1.67
N LEU A 48 6.14 8.16 -0.92
CA LEU A 48 6.34 7.42 0.32
C LEU A 48 5.30 7.82 1.37
N LYS A 49 5.07 9.13 1.57
CA LYS A 49 4.02 9.61 2.48
C LYS A 49 2.62 9.15 2.06
N GLU A 50 2.33 9.18 0.76
CA GLU A 50 1.06 8.68 0.21
C GLU A 50 0.88 7.18 0.52
N LEU A 51 1.96 6.40 0.36
CA LEU A 51 1.95 4.96 0.63
C LEU A 51 1.79 4.65 2.13
N GLU A 52 2.50 5.38 2.99
CA GLU A 52 2.35 5.27 4.45
C GLU A 52 0.92 5.59 4.90
N SER A 53 0.32 6.66 4.35
CA SER A 53 -1.07 7.02 4.63
C SER A 53 -2.04 5.91 4.22
N LYS A 54 -1.85 5.34 3.02
CA LYS A 54 -2.68 4.22 2.53
C LYS A 54 -2.51 2.97 3.40
N MET A 55 -1.30 2.68 3.87
CA MET A 55 -1.06 1.58 4.81
C MET A 55 -1.80 1.78 6.15
N LEU A 56 -1.78 3.00 6.70
CA LEU A 56 -2.49 3.32 7.93
C LEU A 56 -4.01 3.20 7.76
N GLU A 57 -4.55 3.68 6.64
CA GLU A 57 -5.96 3.56 6.30
C GLU A 57 -6.40 2.09 6.20
N ILE A 58 -5.66 1.28 5.44
CA ILE A 58 -5.91 -0.16 5.28
C ILE A 58 -5.86 -0.86 6.65
N LYS A 59 -4.85 -0.53 7.48
CA LYS A 59 -4.73 -1.13 8.81
C LYS A 59 -5.94 -0.80 9.69
N ALA A 60 -6.37 0.47 9.71
CA ALA A 60 -7.55 0.89 10.46
C ALA A 60 -8.84 0.20 9.97
N GLU A 61 -9.00 0.07 8.64
CA GLU A 61 -10.14 -0.62 8.05
C GLU A 61 -10.16 -2.12 8.45
N LEU A 62 -9.00 -2.80 8.39
CA LEU A 62 -8.87 -4.18 8.81
C LEU A 62 -9.18 -4.38 10.30
N GLU A 63 -8.63 -3.54 11.18
CA GLU A 63 -8.94 -3.57 12.62
C GLU A 63 -10.44 -3.34 12.87
N GLY A 64 -11.07 -2.43 12.11
CA GLY A 64 -12.51 -2.21 12.15
C GLY A 64 -13.32 -3.45 11.75
N LYS A 65 -12.99 -4.08 10.61
CA LYS A 65 -13.66 -5.30 10.13
C LYS A 65 -13.48 -6.49 11.08
N ILE A 66 -12.31 -6.62 11.71
CA ILE A 66 -12.06 -7.64 12.73
C ILE A 66 -13.00 -7.42 13.91
N LYS A 67 -13.04 -6.22 14.49
CA LYS A 67 -13.93 -5.89 15.61
C LYS A 67 -15.41 -6.09 15.27
N GLU A 68 -15.82 -5.71 14.06
CA GLU A 68 -17.20 -5.93 13.60
C GLU A 68 -17.53 -7.43 13.53
N THR A 69 -16.60 -8.23 13.01
CA THR A 69 -16.75 -9.69 12.91
C THR A 69 -16.79 -10.33 14.29
N GLU A 70 -15.91 -9.93 15.21
CA GLU A 70 -15.91 -10.38 16.61
C GLU A 70 -17.24 -10.06 17.30
N ALA A 71 -17.74 -8.83 17.16
CA ALA A 71 -19.03 -8.44 17.74
C ALA A 71 -20.20 -9.24 17.15
N ARG A 72 -20.17 -9.49 15.83
CA ARG A 72 -21.18 -10.31 15.15
C ARG A 72 -21.15 -11.75 15.64
N LEU A 73 -19.95 -12.34 15.80
CA LEU A 73 -19.77 -13.68 16.34
C LEU A 73 -20.28 -13.79 17.77
N ILE A 74 -19.96 -12.81 18.63
CA ILE A 74 -20.48 -12.78 20.01
C ILE A 74 -22.01 -12.76 20.02
N LYS A 75 -22.63 -11.88 19.24
CA LYS A 75 -24.10 -11.81 19.13
C LYS A 75 -24.70 -13.14 18.68
N TRP A 76 -24.08 -13.78 17.69
CA TRP A 76 -24.55 -15.07 17.18
C TRP A 76 -24.41 -16.18 18.24
N VAL A 77 -23.26 -16.28 18.90
CA VAL A 77 -23.02 -17.27 19.97
C VAL A 77 -24.00 -17.07 21.13
N VAL A 78 -24.21 -15.83 21.58
CA VAL A 78 -25.19 -15.53 22.63
C VAL A 78 -26.60 -15.97 22.21
N GLY A 79 -27.00 -15.69 20.96
CA GLY A 79 -28.28 -16.14 20.42
C GLY A 79 -28.43 -17.66 20.43
N VAL A 80 -27.41 -18.41 20.01
CA VAL A 80 -27.41 -19.88 20.04
C VAL A 80 -27.49 -20.41 21.47
N VAL A 81 -26.67 -19.89 22.39
CA VAL A 81 -26.65 -20.32 23.80
C VAL A 81 -28.01 -20.12 24.46
N LEU A 82 -28.63 -18.95 24.27
CA LEU A 82 -29.97 -18.67 24.81
C LEU A 82 -31.03 -19.59 24.21
N SER A 83 -30.96 -19.87 22.91
CA SER A 83 -31.89 -20.77 22.23
C SER A 83 -31.77 -22.22 22.73
N VAL A 84 -30.55 -22.71 22.95
CA VAL A 84 -30.33 -24.04 23.51
C VAL A 84 -30.86 -24.11 24.94
N ALA A 85 -30.64 -23.08 25.76
CA ALA A 85 -31.13 -23.03 27.13
C ALA A 85 -32.68 -23.05 27.22
N THR A 86 -33.37 -22.35 26.32
CA THR A 86 -34.84 -22.36 26.28
C THR A 86 -35.40 -23.71 25.86
N VAL A 87 -34.79 -24.35 24.85
CA VAL A 87 -35.17 -25.71 24.44
C VAL A 87 -34.94 -26.71 25.58
N GLN A 88 -33.79 -26.63 26.25
CA GLN A 88 -33.46 -27.54 27.35
C GLN A 88 -34.43 -27.41 28.52
N THR A 89 -34.78 -26.18 28.92
CA THR A 89 -35.76 -25.93 29.99
C THR A 89 -37.17 -26.39 29.61
N ALA A 90 -37.59 -26.20 28.35
CA ALA A 90 -38.87 -26.70 27.85
C ALA A 90 -38.94 -28.24 27.91
N ILE A 91 -37.87 -28.94 27.51
CA ILE A 91 -37.78 -30.40 27.60
C ILE A 91 -37.90 -30.87 29.05
N MET A 92 -37.17 -30.24 29.98
CA MET A 92 -37.26 -30.60 31.40
C MET A 92 -38.67 -30.42 31.96
N ALA A 93 -39.35 -29.32 31.61
CA ALA A 93 -40.72 -29.06 32.04
C ALA A 93 -41.72 -30.09 31.50
N LEU A 94 -41.56 -30.53 30.24
CA LEU A 94 -42.39 -31.59 29.65
C LEU A 94 -42.15 -32.94 30.34
N LEU A 95 -40.90 -33.30 30.60
CA LEU A 95 -40.55 -34.53 31.31
C LEU A 95 -41.15 -34.57 32.73
N MET A 96 -41.19 -33.45 33.43
CA MET A 96 -41.83 -33.37 34.75
C MET A 96 -43.35 -33.53 34.70
N LYS A 97 -44.01 -33.15 33.60
CA LYS A 97 -45.47 -33.32 33.43
C LYS A 97 -45.88 -34.73 33.03
N LEU A 98 -44.95 -35.52 32.49
CA LEU A 98 -45.18 -36.90 32.02
C LEU A 98 -44.91 -37.95 33.12
N LYS A 99 -44.41 -37.54 34.27
CA LYS A 99 -44.11 -38.39 35.43
C LYS A 99 -45.14 -38.17 36.53
#